data_AF-A0A540LF34-F1
#
_entry.id   AF-A0A540LF34-F1
#
_cell.length_a   1.000
_cell.length_b   1.000
_cell.length_c   1.000
_cell.angle_alpha   90.00
_cell.angle_beta   90.00
_cell.angle_gamma   90.00
#
_symmetry.space_group_name_H-M   'P 1'
#
loop_
_entity.id
_entity.type
_entity.pdbx_description
1 polymer ?
#
loop_
_entity_poly.entity_id
_entity_poly.type
_entity_poly.pdbx_seq_one_letter_code
_entity_poly.pdbx_strand_id
1 'polypeptide(L)'
;MTSQLQKPIYAPSFSLFPKSSINPNHLIKHGNPSLISIVPRHHVHQNRNKKNSSSVIRAASGELKSSPTSVSTVNSTENQAFTVKALVTAMSTVEGFLSGISLTRPLDDITDLLGKTLLLELVSAELDPKTGLEKETVKGYAHNASHKDNEVVYEATFTIPAGFGAVGAVQVENEHHKEIFIKNIDLDGFPNGTVNIPCISWVHSKFDNSQKRIFFTNKSYITSETPSGLKKLRESELQTLRGDGGGQRKTSDRIYDYDTYNDIGDPDSSDDLARPVLGGKDHPYPRRCRTGRPRSEKDPLSEQRSGSVYVPRDEAFSEVKLLTFSTKALRSVLHALVPSIETALLDPDLGFPYFTAIDSLFNEGVTLPKVKTGEAKTGGFFQTILPRLVKTITEGGDELLLFETPEIVDRTPPSLSPCV
;
A
#
# COMPACT_ATOMS: atom_id res chain seq x y z
N MET A 1 -67.52 -8.51 -1.19
CA MET A 1 -66.70 -7.56 -1.97
C MET A 1 -65.34 -7.45 -1.28
N THR A 2 -64.55 -8.53 -1.30
CA THR A 2 -63.37 -8.77 -2.16
C THR A 2 -62.17 -7.88 -1.85
N SER A 3 -61.20 -8.50 -1.18
CA SER A 3 -59.82 -8.09 -1.01
C SER A 3 -59.09 -8.03 -2.35
N GLN A 4 -58.08 -7.15 -2.46
CA GLN A 4 -57.03 -7.28 -3.44
C GLN A 4 -55.69 -7.11 -2.73
N LEU A 5 -55.04 -8.26 -2.53
CA LEU A 5 -53.65 -8.42 -2.15
C LEU A 5 -52.75 -7.91 -3.29
N GLN A 6 -51.81 -7.02 -2.97
CA GLN A 6 -50.77 -6.63 -3.90
C GLN A 6 -49.62 -7.65 -3.81
N LYS A 7 -49.48 -8.48 -4.85
CA LYS A 7 -48.40 -9.47 -5.02
C LYS A 7 -47.06 -8.76 -5.28
N PRO A 8 -45.93 -9.27 -4.75
CA PRO A 8 -44.60 -8.84 -5.17
C PRO A 8 -44.29 -9.34 -6.58
N ILE A 9 -43.79 -8.45 -7.44
CA ILE A 9 -43.33 -8.77 -8.79
C ILE A 9 -41.98 -9.48 -8.68
N TYR A 10 -41.95 -10.74 -9.09
CA TYR A 10 -40.75 -11.56 -9.25
C TYR A 10 -39.98 -11.06 -10.49
N ALA A 11 -38.72 -10.67 -10.33
CA ALA A 11 -37.82 -10.40 -11.45
C ALA A 11 -37.28 -11.74 -12.01
N PRO A 12 -37.28 -11.96 -13.34
CA PRO A 12 -36.75 -13.20 -13.91
C PRO A 12 -35.22 -13.23 -13.83
N SER A 13 -34.70 -14.37 -13.39
CA SER A 13 -33.29 -14.73 -13.40
C SER A 13 -32.77 -14.80 -14.85
N PHE A 14 -31.89 -13.87 -15.23
CA PHE A 14 -31.16 -13.95 -16.49
C PHE A 14 -29.92 -14.85 -16.33
N SER A 15 -29.90 -15.95 -17.07
CA SER A 15 -28.76 -16.83 -17.22
C SER A 15 -27.64 -16.15 -18.03
N LEU A 16 -26.48 -15.94 -17.41
CA LEU A 16 -25.25 -15.48 -18.05
C LEU A 16 -24.55 -16.64 -18.78
N PHE A 17 -24.99 -16.97 -20.00
CA PHE A 17 -24.15 -17.68 -20.98
C PHE A 17 -24.52 -17.23 -22.40
N PRO A 18 -23.63 -16.57 -23.14
CA PRO A 18 -23.86 -16.36 -24.57
C PRO A 18 -23.67 -17.68 -25.32
N LYS A 19 -24.73 -18.10 -26.03
CA LYS A 19 -24.71 -19.17 -27.02
C LYS A 19 -23.75 -18.80 -28.15
N SER A 20 -22.76 -19.64 -28.40
CA SER A 20 -21.86 -19.50 -29.55
C SER A 20 -22.60 -19.87 -30.84
N SER A 21 -22.64 -18.94 -31.79
CA SER A 21 -22.90 -19.25 -33.19
C SER A 21 -21.85 -18.53 -34.01
N ILE A 22 -20.89 -19.31 -34.50
CA ILE A 22 -19.80 -18.88 -35.38
C ILE A 22 -20.38 -18.84 -36.80
N ASN A 23 -20.33 -17.68 -37.45
CA ASN A 23 -20.53 -17.57 -38.89
C ASN A 23 -19.16 -17.25 -39.53
N PRO A 24 -18.52 -18.21 -40.21
CA PRO A 24 -17.18 -18.02 -40.76
C PRO A 24 -17.34 -17.56 -42.20
N ASN A 25 -17.43 -16.26 -42.46
CA ASN A 25 -17.20 -15.68 -43.80
C ASN A 25 -17.21 -14.14 -43.75
N HIS A 26 -16.16 -13.54 -43.18
CA HIS A 26 -15.71 -12.22 -43.63
C HIS A 26 -14.33 -11.90 -43.04
N LEU A 27 -13.27 -12.02 -43.85
CA LEU A 27 -12.02 -11.24 -43.79
C LEU A 27 -11.00 -11.87 -44.75
N ILE A 28 -10.90 -11.32 -45.96
CA ILE A 28 -9.70 -11.42 -46.81
C ILE A 28 -9.46 -10.02 -47.38
N LYS A 29 -8.16 -9.64 -47.42
CA LYS A 29 -7.47 -8.53 -48.12
C LYS A 29 -6.90 -7.50 -47.13
N HIS A 30 -5.60 -7.22 -46.99
CA HIS A 30 -4.32 -7.60 -47.65
C HIS A 30 -3.20 -7.48 -46.57
N GLY A 31 -2.27 -8.43 -46.38
CA GLY A 31 -0.92 -8.52 -47.01
C GLY A 31 0.13 -7.80 -46.13
N ASN A 32 1.23 -8.38 -45.62
CA ASN A 32 2.09 -9.48 -46.08
C ASN A 32 2.87 -10.11 -44.88
N PRO A 33 3.18 -11.43 -44.85
CA PRO A 33 3.80 -12.11 -43.71
C PRO A 33 5.29 -12.45 -43.93
N SER A 34 6.12 -12.25 -42.91
CA SER A 34 7.49 -12.80 -42.84
C SER A 34 7.48 -14.07 -42.00
N LEU A 35 7.82 -15.19 -42.64
CA LEU A 35 7.79 -16.55 -42.12
C LEU A 35 8.98 -16.82 -41.17
N ILE A 36 8.70 -17.26 -39.94
CA ILE A 36 9.60 -18.15 -39.19
C ILE A 36 8.87 -19.48 -39.04
N SER A 37 9.29 -20.45 -39.84
CA SER A 37 8.85 -21.84 -39.80
C SER A 37 9.39 -22.53 -38.55
N ILE A 38 8.50 -22.88 -37.62
CA ILE A 38 8.80 -23.79 -36.50
C ILE A 38 8.64 -25.22 -37.02
N VAL A 39 9.76 -25.91 -37.21
CA VAL A 39 9.80 -27.35 -37.53
C VAL A 39 9.51 -28.16 -36.25
N PRO A 40 8.70 -29.24 -36.29
CA PRO A 40 8.47 -30.10 -35.13
C PRO A 40 9.73 -30.93 -34.81
N ARG A 41 10.32 -30.75 -33.64
CA ARG A 41 11.39 -31.64 -33.15
C ARG A 41 10.78 -32.88 -32.47
N HIS A 42 11.21 -34.05 -32.95
CA HIS A 42 10.95 -35.36 -32.38
C HIS A 42 11.30 -35.44 -30.89
N HIS A 43 10.43 -36.10 -30.12
CA HIS A 43 10.67 -36.48 -28.74
C HIS A 43 11.72 -37.59 -28.68
N VAL A 44 12.91 -37.26 -28.16
CA VAL A 44 13.89 -38.23 -27.68
C VAL A 44 13.71 -38.35 -26.16
N HIS A 45 13.30 -39.53 -25.70
CA HIS A 45 13.28 -39.88 -24.28
C HIS A 45 14.73 -39.97 -23.77
N GLN A 46 15.16 -38.97 -23.00
CA GLN A 46 16.33 -39.09 -22.13
C GLN A 46 15.87 -39.24 -20.68
N ASN A 47 16.08 -40.43 -20.13
CA ASN A 47 15.96 -40.70 -18.71
C ASN A 47 17.02 -39.90 -17.95
N ARG A 48 16.60 -38.81 -17.31
CA ARG A 48 17.37 -38.14 -16.26
C ARG A 48 16.67 -38.37 -14.93
N ASN A 49 17.36 -39.07 -14.03
CA ASN A 49 17.01 -39.18 -12.62
C ASN A 49 16.89 -37.77 -12.01
N LYS A 50 15.65 -37.29 -11.86
CA LYS A 50 15.33 -36.08 -11.10
C LYS A 50 15.44 -36.42 -9.61
N LYS A 51 16.51 -35.98 -8.95
CA LYS A 51 16.45 -35.70 -7.51
C LYS A 51 15.53 -34.50 -7.34
N ASN A 52 14.34 -34.72 -6.78
CA ASN A 52 13.39 -33.68 -6.45
C ASN A 52 13.97 -32.82 -5.30
N SER A 53 14.51 -31.65 -5.59
CA SER A 53 14.60 -30.57 -4.59
C SER A 53 13.38 -29.68 -4.77
N SER A 54 12.36 -29.89 -3.94
CA SER A 54 11.24 -28.97 -3.82
C SER A 54 11.71 -27.69 -3.13
N SER A 55 12.04 -26.65 -3.90
CA SER A 55 12.18 -25.30 -3.36
C SER A 55 10.78 -24.73 -3.14
N VAL A 56 10.21 -25.03 -1.97
CA VAL A 56 9.00 -24.37 -1.47
C VAL A 56 9.40 -22.94 -1.09
N ILE A 57 8.87 -21.95 -1.81
CA ILE A 57 8.91 -20.56 -1.36
C ILE A 57 7.96 -20.46 -0.16
N ARG A 58 8.53 -20.50 1.05
CA ARG A 58 7.83 -20.26 2.30
C ARG A 58 7.68 -18.75 2.47
N ALA A 59 6.46 -18.23 2.34
CA ALA A 59 6.15 -16.91 2.85
C ALA A 59 6.30 -16.95 4.38
N ALA A 60 7.21 -16.13 4.92
CA ALA A 60 7.36 -15.97 6.35
C ALA A 60 6.18 -15.12 6.86
N SER A 61 5.12 -15.78 7.33
CA SER A 61 4.18 -15.15 8.26
C SER A 61 4.93 -14.95 9.57
N GLY A 62 5.07 -13.70 10.02
CA GLY A 62 5.63 -13.41 11.34
C GLY A 62 4.86 -14.20 12.40
N GLU A 63 5.57 -14.99 13.20
CA GLU A 63 5.02 -15.72 14.33
C GLU A 63 4.51 -14.71 15.37
N LEU A 64 3.21 -14.42 15.33
CA LEU A 64 2.50 -13.93 16.51
C LEU A 64 2.48 -15.09 17.51
N LYS A 65 3.22 -14.93 18.61
CA LYS A 65 3.15 -15.84 19.76
C LYS A 65 1.70 -15.93 20.22
N SER A 66 1.03 -17.03 19.90
CA SER A 66 -0.25 -17.38 20.49
C SER A 66 -0.01 -17.84 21.93
N SER A 67 -0.15 -16.94 22.89
CA SER A 67 -0.39 -17.35 24.28
C SER A 67 -1.84 -17.84 24.39
N PRO A 68 -2.11 -19.05 24.91
CA PRO A 68 -3.46 -19.52 25.11
C PRO A 68 -3.99 -18.87 26.39
N THR A 69 -4.43 -17.63 26.29
CA THR A 69 -5.27 -17.05 27.34
C THR A 69 -6.71 -17.42 27.01
N SER A 70 -7.27 -18.30 27.83
CA SER A 70 -8.67 -18.73 27.82
C SER A 70 -9.61 -17.57 27.46
N VAL A 71 -10.33 -17.73 26.35
CA VAL A 71 -11.30 -16.76 25.84
C VAL A 71 -12.55 -16.84 26.70
N SER A 72 -12.66 -15.94 27.67
CA SER A 72 -13.86 -15.76 28.48
C SER A 72 -14.85 -14.86 27.75
N THR A 73 -16.07 -15.35 27.55
CA THR A 73 -17.25 -14.54 27.22
C THR A 73 -17.41 -13.44 28.26
N VAL A 74 -17.48 -12.18 27.83
CA VAL A 74 -17.47 -11.02 28.73
C VAL A 74 -18.90 -10.68 29.14
N ASN A 75 -19.30 -11.18 30.31
CA ASN A 75 -20.46 -10.66 31.03
C ASN A 75 -19.95 -9.63 32.03
N SER A 76 -20.40 -8.37 31.90
CA SER A 76 -20.26 -7.38 32.96
C SER A 76 -21.05 -7.85 34.18
N THR A 77 -20.41 -7.93 35.35
CA THR A 77 -21.15 -7.98 36.61
C THR A 77 -21.92 -6.66 36.75
N GLU A 78 -23.23 -6.77 36.89
CA GLU A 78 -24.20 -5.73 36.48
C GLU A 78 -24.25 -4.43 37.32
N ASN A 79 -23.45 -4.23 38.37
CA ASN A 79 -23.85 -3.26 39.41
C ASN A 79 -22.91 -2.09 39.73
N GLN A 80 -21.77 -1.90 39.05
CA GLN A 80 -20.94 -0.72 39.31
C GLN A 80 -20.17 -0.24 38.08
N ALA A 81 -20.08 1.09 37.94
CA ALA A 81 -19.18 1.71 36.98
C ALA A 81 -17.72 1.42 37.37
N PHE A 82 -16.85 1.26 36.39
CA PHE A 82 -15.43 1.01 36.61
C PHE A 82 -14.58 1.86 35.68
N THR A 83 -13.32 2.06 36.07
CA THR A 83 -12.38 2.89 35.33
C THR A 83 -11.51 2.05 34.43
N VAL A 84 -11.38 2.48 33.17
CA VAL A 84 -10.52 1.87 32.16
C VAL A 84 -9.50 2.90 31.70
N LYS A 85 -8.24 2.47 31.57
CA LYS A 85 -7.15 3.28 31.00
C LYS A 85 -6.89 2.82 29.58
N ALA A 86 -6.84 3.74 28.62
CA ALA A 86 -6.39 3.46 27.26
C ALA A 86 -4.98 3.97 27.05
N LEU A 87 -4.16 3.15 26.38
CA LEU A 87 -2.84 3.50 25.89
C LEU A 87 -2.87 3.40 24.37
N VAL A 88 -2.66 4.53 23.68
CA VAL A 88 -2.58 4.61 22.22
C VAL A 88 -1.13 4.77 21.83
N THR A 89 -0.58 3.79 21.11
CA THR A 89 0.80 3.89 20.59
C THR A 89 0.76 4.36 19.14
N ALA A 90 1.43 5.47 18.86
CA ALA A 90 1.55 6.05 17.54
C ALA A 90 3.01 6.20 17.12
N MET A 91 3.27 6.23 15.81
CA MET A 91 4.60 6.49 15.26
C MET A 91 4.80 7.98 15.04
N SER A 92 5.99 8.48 15.39
CA SER A 92 6.44 9.81 14.97
C SER A 92 6.68 9.79 13.45
N THR A 93 6.04 10.70 12.71
CA THR A 93 6.26 10.87 11.26
C THR A 93 7.68 11.37 10.99
N VAL A 94 8.34 10.87 9.94
CA VAL A 94 9.75 11.19 9.64
C VAL A 94 9.90 12.63 9.14
N GLU A 95 8.85 13.25 8.58
CA GLU A 95 8.80 14.69 8.38
C GLU A 95 9.07 15.46 9.69
N GLY A 96 8.61 14.97 10.85
CA GLY A 96 8.94 15.54 12.16
C GLY A 96 10.39 15.29 12.61
N PHE A 97 11.07 14.28 12.06
CA PHE A 97 12.46 13.96 12.37
C PHE A 97 13.46 14.71 11.49
N LEU A 98 13.16 14.89 10.19
CA LEU A 98 14.04 15.58 9.23
C LEU A 98 13.76 17.08 9.11
N SER A 99 12.54 17.54 9.41
CA SER A 99 12.26 18.96 9.55
C SER A 99 12.42 19.38 11.01
N GLY A 100 13.66 19.66 11.41
CA GLY A 100 13.95 20.37 12.67
C GLY A 100 13.28 21.76 12.78
N ILE A 101 12.44 22.16 11.80
CA ILE A 101 11.89 23.52 11.65
C ILE A 101 10.53 23.52 10.90
N SER A 102 9.65 22.52 11.10
CA SER A 102 8.27 22.64 10.55
C SER A 102 7.44 23.57 11.42
N LEU A 103 6.85 24.59 10.80
CA LEU A 103 6.04 25.66 11.40
C LEU A 103 4.81 25.18 12.21
N THR A 104 4.49 23.87 12.22
CA THR A 104 3.33 23.30 12.93
C THR A 104 3.64 22.71 14.29
N ARG A 105 4.92 22.45 14.63
CA ARG A 105 5.31 22.01 15.99
C ARG A 105 4.71 22.90 17.09
N PRO A 106 4.80 24.24 17.03
CA PRO A 106 4.22 25.05 18.10
C PRO A 106 2.70 24.93 18.24
N LEU A 107 1.96 24.56 17.19
CA LEU A 107 0.51 24.35 17.28
C LEU A 107 0.19 22.96 17.82
N ASP A 108 0.86 21.92 17.31
CA ASP A 108 0.70 20.55 17.80
C ASP A 108 1.12 20.44 19.28
N ASP A 109 2.22 21.08 19.68
CA ASP A 109 2.69 21.18 21.06
C ASP A 109 1.67 21.89 21.97
N ILE A 110 0.94 22.90 21.47
CA ILE A 110 -0.13 23.59 22.23
C ILE A 110 -1.37 22.68 22.41
N THR A 111 -1.77 21.94 21.38
CA THR A 111 -2.84 20.93 21.51
C THR A 111 -2.48 19.79 22.45
N ASP A 112 -1.21 19.35 22.44
CA ASP A 112 -0.64 18.39 23.40
C ASP A 112 -0.73 18.94 24.83
N LEU A 113 -0.33 20.21 25.03
CA LEU A 113 -0.37 20.89 26.33
C LEU A 113 -1.81 21.13 26.85
N LEU A 114 -2.81 21.19 25.96
CA LEU A 114 -4.23 21.35 26.30
C LEU A 114 -4.95 20.01 26.53
N GLY A 115 -4.25 18.87 26.39
CA GLY A 115 -4.78 17.54 26.73
C GLY A 115 -5.86 17.02 25.78
N LYS A 116 -5.97 17.57 24.57
CA LYS A 116 -6.95 17.18 23.54
C LYS A 116 -6.26 16.78 22.25
N THR A 117 -5.53 15.67 22.27
CA THR A 117 -4.79 15.21 21.07
C THR A 117 -5.56 14.19 20.27
N LEU A 118 -6.14 13.20 20.94
CA LEU A 118 -7.01 12.21 20.31
C LEU A 118 -8.31 12.10 21.09
N LEU A 119 -9.44 12.27 20.42
CA LEU A 119 -10.74 11.89 21.00
C LEU A 119 -10.97 10.41 20.70
N LEU A 120 -11.16 9.64 21.76
CA LEU A 120 -11.50 8.23 21.71
C LEU A 120 -12.94 8.03 22.17
N GLU A 121 -13.71 7.26 21.42
CA GLU A 121 -15.07 6.87 21.80
C GLU A 121 -15.19 5.35 21.81
N LEU A 122 -15.39 4.78 22.99
CA LEU A 122 -15.56 3.33 23.15
C LEU A 122 -16.96 2.93 22.69
N VAL A 123 -17.02 1.86 21.90
CA VAL A 123 -18.25 1.33 21.32
C VAL A 123 -18.57 -0.02 21.94
N SER A 124 -19.81 -0.21 22.38
CA SER A 124 -20.27 -1.50 22.90
C SER A 124 -20.44 -2.54 21.78
N ALA A 125 -20.07 -3.78 22.06
CA ALA A 125 -20.27 -4.90 21.16
C ALA A 125 -21.76 -5.25 20.97
N GLU A 126 -22.59 -4.96 21.97
CA GLU A 126 -24.00 -5.33 21.98
C GLU A 126 -24.92 -4.11 21.98
N LEU A 127 -26.10 -4.29 21.37
CA LEU A 127 -27.17 -3.30 21.42
C LEU A 127 -27.69 -3.13 22.86
N ASP A 128 -28.36 -2.02 23.11
CA ASP A 128 -29.15 -1.83 24.31
C ASP A 128 -30.32 -2.85 24.30
N PRO A 129 -30.43 -3.74 25.30
CA PRO A 129 -31.47 -4.76 25.33
C PRO A 129 -32.89 -4.17 25.46
N LYS A 130 -33.04 -2.94 25.95
CA LYS A 130 -34.34 -2.26 26.12
C LYS A 130 -34.80 -1.60 24.82
N THR A 131 -33.90 -0.94 24.10
CA THR A 131 -34.24 -0.15 22.92
C THR A 131 -33.98 -0.89 21.61
N GLY A 132 -33.11 -1.90 21.62
CA GLY A 132 -32.62 -2.57 20.41
C GLY A 132 -31.73 -1.67 19.54
N LEU A 133 -31.23 -0.56 20.08
CA LEU A 133 -30.38 0.41 19.38
C LEU A 133 -28.93 0.38 19.89
N GLU A 134 -28.04 1.03 19.15
CA GLU A 134 -26.63 1.22 19.53
C GLU A 134 -26.56 1.98 20.86
N LYS A 135 -25.75 1.49 21.81
CA LYS A 135 -25.53 2.17 23.08
C LYS A 135 -24.77 3.47 22.86
N GLU A 136 -25.00 4.45 23.74
CA GLU A 136 -24.19 5.67 23.76
C GLU A 136 -22.72 5.34 24.00
N THR A 137 -21.83 5.92 23.20
CA THR A 137 -20.38 5.71 23.28
C THR A 137 -19.78 6.39 24.50
N VAL A 138 -18.77 5.78 25.12
CA VAL A 138 -18.02 6.41 26.23
C VAL A 138 -16.84 7.18 25.69
N LYS A 139 -16.82 8.50 25.88
CA LYS A 139 -15.80 9.40 25.35
C LYS A 139 -14.65 9.61 26.33
N GLY A 140 -13.44 9.76 25.80
CA GLY A 140 -12.26 10.13 26.56
C GLY A 140 -11.24 10.81 25.65
N TYR A 141 -10.64 11.88 26.14
CA TYR A 141 -9.53 12.52 25.46
C TYR A 141 -8.23 11.87 25.90
N ALA A 142 -7.45 11.41 24.93
CA ALA A 142 -6.08 11.01 25.16
C ALA A 142 -5.20 12.26 25.15
N HIS A 143 -4.19 12.24 26.01
CA HIS A 143 -3.13 13.25 26.08
C HIS A 143 -1.77 12.58 25.95
N ASN A 144 -0.76 13.30 25.49
CA ASN A 144 0.59 12.77 25.34
C ASN A 144 1.16 12.41 26.73
N ALA A 145 1.48 11.13 26.94
CA ALA A 145 1.97 10.62 28.22
C ALA A 145 3.48 10.36 28.20
N SER A 146 4.00 9.87 27.06
CA SER A 146 5.44 9.65 26.91
C SER A 146 5.87 9.59 25.44
N HIS A 147 7.13 9.91 25.23
CA HIS A 147 7.81 9.75 23.94
C HIS A 147 9.04 8.86 24.14
N LYS A 148 9.15 7.81 23.34
CA LYS A 148 10.30 6.90 23.36
C LYS A 148 10.71 6.56 21.94
N ASP A 149 11.95 6.88 21.59
CA ASP A 149 12.52 6.65 20.27
C ASP A 149 11.64 7.27 19.16
N ASN A 150 10.98 6.42 18.35
CA ASN A 150 10.08 6.81 17.26
C ASN A 150 8.59 6.61 17.60
N GLU A 151 8.25 6.33 18.87
CA GLU A 151 6.89 6.06 19.33
C GLU A 151 6.43 7.11 20.34
N VAL A 152 5.20 7.60 20.15
CA VAL A 152 4.48 8.45 21.10
C VAL A 152 3.38 7.61 21.72
N VAL A 153 3.25 7.66 23.04
CA VAL A 153 2.16 7.00 23.77
C VAL A 153 1.22 8.06 24.30
N TYR A 154 -0.05 7.98 23.90
CA TYR A 154 -1.12 8.79 24.44
C TYR A 154 -1.94 8.00 25.46
N GLU A 155 -2.37 8.65 26.53
CA GLU A 155 -3.12 8.05 27.62
C GLU A 155 -4.50 8.71 27.76
N ALA A 156 -5.55 7.90 27.88
CA ALA A 156 -6.90 8.35 28.23
C ALA A 156 -7.46 7.52 29.39
N THR A 157 -8.36 8.10 30.17
CA THR A 157 -9.09 7.37 31.23
C THR A 157 -10.59 7.50 31.00
N PHE A 158 -11.31 6.39 31.14
CA PHE A 158 -12.75 6.27 30.90
C PHE A 158 -13.43 5.76 32.15
N THR A 159 -14.64 6.24 32.42
CA THR A 159 -15.55 5.63 33.39
C THR A 159 -16.63 4.90 32.61
N ILE A 160 -16.56 3.56 32.61
CA ILE A 160 -17.51 2.71 31.90
C ILE A 160 -18.76 2.56 32.75
N PRO A 161 -19.96 2.95 32.27
CA PRO A 161 -21.18 2.82 33.04
C PRO A 161 -21.58 1.36 33.22
N ALA A 162 -22.29 1.07 34.31
CA ALA A 162 -22.88 -0.24 34.54
C ALA A 162 -23.79 -0.63 33.35
N GLY A 163 -23.69 -1.87 32.90
CA GLY A 163 -24.47 -2.37 31.76
C GLY A 163 -23.97 -1.93 30.38
N PHE A 164 -22.82 -1.23 30.26
CA PHE A 164 -22.22 -0.93 28.96
C PHE A 164 -21.90 -2.21 28.16
N GLY A 165 -21.48 -3.28 28.85
CA GLY A 165 -21.10 -4.56 28.26
C GLY A 165 -19.67 -4.55 27.74
N ALA A 166 -19.35 -5.49 26.84
CA ALA A 166 -18.01 -5.59 26.26
C ALA A 166 -17.74 -4.46 25.26
N VAL A 167 -16.53 -3.91 25.26
CA VAL A 167 -16.07 -3.01 24.19
C VAL A 167 -15.81 -3.84 22.93
N GLY A 168 -16.41 -3.43 21.81
CA GLY A 168 -16.26 -4.09 20.52
C GLY A 168 -15.38 -3.32 19.52
N ALA A 169 -15.35 -1.99 19.65
CA ALA A 169 -14.58 -1.10 18.80
C ALA A 169 -14.25 0.22 19.51
N VAL A 170 -13.36 1.00 18.92
CA VAL A 170 -13.02 2.36 19.33
C VAL A 170 -13.09 3.26 18.10
N GLN A 171 -13.83 4.37 18.22
CA GLN A 171 -13.75 5.46 17.26
C GLN A 171 -12.67 6.45 17.70
N VAL A 172 -11.89 6.94 16.73
CA VAL A 172 -10.77 7.84 16.94
C VAL A 172 -10.95 9.06 16.06
N GLU A 173 -10.92 10.23 16.67
CA GLU A 173 -10.81 11.52 15.99
C GLU A 173 -9.45 12.12 16.32
N ASN A 174 -8.72 12.51 15.28
CA ASN A 174 -7.42 13.14 15.42
C ASN A 174 -7.59 14.65 15.44
N GLU A 175 -7.27 15.27 16.58
CA GLU A 175 -7.35 16.71 16.79
C GLU A 175 -6.16 17.47 16.19
N HIS A 176 -5.08 16.77 15.80
CA HIS A 176 -3.94 17.39 15.13
C HIS A 176 -4.28 17.87 13.73
N HIS A 177 -3.51 18.84 13.24
CA HIS A 177 -3.61 19.32 11.86
C HIS A 177 -2.95 18.39 10.84
N LYS A 178 -2.20 17.38 11.30
CA LYS A 178 -1.56 16.38 10.47
C LYS A 178 -2.06 14.98 10.81
N GLU A 179 -1.99 14.08 9.84
CA GLU A 179 -2.30 12.68 10.05
C GLU A 179 -1.31 12.00 11.01
N ILE A 180 -1.79 11.00 11.74
CA ILE A 180 -1.01 10.24 12.72
C ILE A 180 -1.11 8.74 12.43
N PHE A 181 0.01 8.03 12.47
CA PHE A 181 -0.01 6.58 12.29
C PHE A 181 -0.17 5.88 13.64
N ILE A 182 -1.34 5.28 13.88
CA ILE A 182 -1.64 4.54 15.11
C ILE A 182 -1.33 3.06 14.91
N LYS A 183 -0.48 2.49 15.78
CA LYS A 183 -0.13 1.07 15.78
C LYS A 183 -1.21 0.24 16.47
N ASN A 184 -1.55 0.60 17.70
CA ASN A 184 -2.47 -0.14 18.56
C ASN A 184 -3.09 0.78 19.61
N ILE A 185 -4.23 0.33 20.13
CA ILE A 185 -4.87 0.87 21.33
C ILE A 185 -5.03 -0.30 22.31
N ASP A 186 -4.50 -0.15 23.51
CA ASP A 186 -4.61 -1.11 24.60
C ASP A 186 -5.50 -0.53 25.69
N LEU A 187 -6.54 -1.28 26.08
CA LEU A 187 -7.47 -0.89 27.13
C LEU A 187 -7.27 -1.76 28.38
N ASP A 188 -6.76 -1.15 29.45
CA ASP A 188 -6.46 -1.78 30.74
C ASP A 188 -7.49 -1.42 31.81
N GLY A 189 -7.70 -2.31 32.77
CA GLY A 189 -8.62 -2.10 33.90
C GLY A 189 -9.96 -2.83 33.79
N PHE A 190 -10.16 -3.65 32.75
CA PHE A 190 -11.27 -4.60 32.74
C PHE A 190 -11.00 -5.76 33.72
N PRO A 191 -12.04 -6.30 34.39
CA PRO A 191 -11.88 -7.43 35.32
C PRO A 191 -11.24 -8.67 34.70
N ASN A 192 -11.36 -8.83 33.38
CA ASN A 192 -10.94 -10.01 32.64
C ASN A 192 -9.64 -9.79 31.84
N GLY A 193 -8.91 -8.69 32.11
CA GLY A 193 -7.63 -8.36 31.49
C GLY A 193 -7.71 -7.33 30.37
N THR A 194 -6.57 -7.06 29.75
CA THR A 194 -6.39 -6.04 28.70
C THR A 194 -7.13 -6.38 27.41
N VAL A 195 -7.77 -5.39 26.79
CA VAL A 195 -8.36 -5.50 25.45
C VAL A 195 -7.46 -4.78 24.44
N ASN A 196 -6.95 -5.54 23.46
CA ASN A 196 -6.09 -5.02 22.40
C ASN A 196 -6.88 -4.72 21.12
N ILE A 197 -6.60 -3.57 20.51
CA ILE A 197 -7.18 -3.08 19.26
C ILE A 197 -6.03 -2.78 18.29
N PRO A 198 -5.65 -3.72 17.41
CA PRO A 198 -4.61 -3.50 16.42
C PRO A 198 -5.13 -2.55 15.34
N CYS A 199 -4.46 -1.41 15.18
CA CYS A 199 -4.89 -0.36 14.26
C CYS A 199 -4.07 -0.38 12.97
N ILE A 200 -2.74 -0.27 13.09
CA ILE A 200 -1.74 -0.28 12.01
C ILE A 200 -2.21 0.57 10.81
N SER A 201 -2.61 1.81 11.08
CA SER A 201 -3.23 2.66 10.06
C SER A 201 -3.03 4.15 10.35
N TRP A 202 -3.01 4.95 9.29
CA TRP A 202 -2.99 6.41 9.35
C TRP A 202 -4.37 6.96 9.69
N VAL A 203 -4.48 7.78 10.73
CA VAL A 203 -5.68 8.55 11.08
C VAL A 203 -5.52 9.98 10.56
N HIS A 204 -6.36 10.36 9.61
CA HIS A 204 -6.35 11.71 9.03
C HIS A 204 -6.69 12.78 10.05
N SER A 205 -6.26 14.02 9.80
CA SER A 205 -6.68 15.17 10.60
C SER A 205 -8.19 15.38 10.47
N LYS A 206 -8.88 15.72 11.57
CA LYS A 206 -10.29 16.09 11.52
C LYS A 206 -10.59 17.31 10.64
N PHE A 207 -9.58 18.14 10.38
CA PHE A 207 -9.69 19.33 9.52
C PHE A 207 -9.65 18.96 8.03
N ASP A 208 -9.07 17.82 7.69
CA ASP A 208 -9.07 17.28 6.32
C ASP A 208 -10.31 16.42 6.06
N ASN A 209 -10.70 15.62 7.05
CA ASN A 209 -11.89 14.79 7.01
C ASN A 209 -12.45 14.64 8.44
N SER A 210 -13.69 15.07 8.65
CA SER A 210 -14.34 15.02 9.98
C SER A 210 -14.87 13.64 10.36
N GLN A 211 -14.76 12.64 9.48
CA GLN A 211 -15.23 11.28 9.75
C GLN A 211 -14.27 10.54 10.68
N LYS A 212 -14.74 10.23 11.88
CA LYS A 212 -13.98 9.42 12.84
C LYS A 212 -13.57 8.08 12.25
N ARG A 213 -12.34 7.66 12.56
CA ARG A 213 -11.81 6.35 12.21
C ARG A 213 -12.26 5.32 13.21
N ILE A 214 -12.74 4.17 12.73
CA ILE A 214 -13.13 3.06 13.61
C ILE A 214 -12.09 1.95 13.58
N PHE A 215 -11.77 1.41 14.75
CA PHE A 215 -10.91 0.26 14.94
C PHE A 215 -11.62 -0.79 15.80
N PHE A 216 -11.63 -2.03 15.33
CA PHE A 216 -12.28 -3.14 16.03
C PHE A 216 -11.29 -3.86 16.95
N THR A 217 -11.80 -4.45 18.03
CA THR A 217 -11.00 -5.35 18.86
C THR A 217 -10.43 -6.51 18.04
N ASN A 218 -9.37 -7.15 18.52
CA ASN A 218 -8.72 -8.28 17.85
C ASN A 218 -9.58 -9.58 17.76
N LYS A 219 -10.85 -9.54 18.18
CA LYS A 219 -11.76 -10.69 18.07
C LYS A 219 -12.27 -10.82 16.64
N SER A 220 -12.13 -12.02 16.08
CA SER A 220 -12.53 -12.33 14.71
C SER A 220 -13.95 -12.88 14.65
N TYR A 221 -14.74 -12.37 13.70
CA TYR A 221 -16.11 -12.82 13.47
C TYR A 221 -16.40 -12.96 11.97
N ILE A 222 -17.06 -14.05 11.60
CA ILE A 222 -17.79 -14.09 10.32
C ILE A 222 -19.00 -13.16 10.38
N THR A 223 -19.57 -12.81 9.22
CA THR A 223 -20.65 -11.80 9.13
C THR A 223 -21.87 -12.18 9.98
N SER A 224 -22.26 -13.46 10.02
CA SER A 224 -23.40 -13.94 10.82
C SER A 224 -23.18 -13.87 12.32
N GLU A 225 -21.93 -13.94 12.77
CA GLU A 225 -21.53 -13.94 14.18
C GLU A 225 -21.07 -12.55 14.67
N THR A 226 -21.10 -11.54 13.79
CA THR A 226 -20.72 -10.18 14.18
C THR A 226 -21.67 -9.69 15.28
N PRO A 227 -21.15 -9.24 16.45
CA PRO A 227 -21.96 -8.75 17.55
C PRO A 227 -22.97 -7.70 17.13
N SER A 228 -24.14 -7.71 17.76
CA SER A 228 -25.31 -6.97 17.29
C SER A 228 -25.05 -5.46 17.19
N GLY A 229 -24.31 -4.90 18.14
CA GLY A 229 -23.94 -3.48 18.18
C GLY A 229 -22.89 -3.06 17.16
N LEU A 230 -22.20 -4.02 16.51
CA LEU A 230 -21.11 -3.74 15.56
C LEU A 230 -21.53 -3.90 14.09
N LYS A 231 -22.68 -4.51 13.80
CA LYS A 231 -23.09 -4.85 12.43
C LYS A 231 -23.16 -3.62 11.51
N LYS A 232 -23.81 -2.55 11.98
CA LYS A 232 -23.97 -1.31 11.20
C LYS A 232 -22.62 -0.60 10.99
N LEU A 233 -21.79 -0.56 12.02
CA LEU A 233 -20.44 0.02 11.93
C LEU A 233 -19.53 -0.75 10.97
N ARG A 234 -19.58 -2.09 11.00
CA ARG A 234 -18.86 -2.95 10.04
C ARG A 234 -19.28 -2.65 8.60
N GLU A 235 -20.59 -2.58 8.33
CA GLU A 235 -21.09 -2.29 6.99
C GLU A 235 -20.75 -0.86 6.55
N SER A 236 -20.85 0.11 7.46
CA SER A 236 -20.47 1.51 7.19
C SER A 236 -19.00 1.65 6.84
N GLU A 237 -18.08 1.01 7.57
CA GLU A 237 -16.65 1.05 7.25
C GLU A 237 -16.37 0.39 5.88
N LEU A 238 -17.04 -0.72 5.56
CA LEU A 238 -16.92 -1.35 4.23
C LEU A 238 -17.42 -0.44 3.11
N GLN A 239 -18.48 0.33 3.34
CA GLN A 239 -18.97 1.31 2.37
C GLN A 239 -17.99 2.46 2.19
N THR A 240 -17.44 3.00 3.28
CA THR A 240 -16.38 4.02 3.22
C THR A 240 -15.15 3.53 2.45
N LEU A 241 -14.72 2.28 2.65
CA LEU A 241 -13.59 1.69 1.93
C LEU A 241 -13.87 1.46 0.44
N ARG A 242 -15.12 1.22 0.02
CA ARG A 242 -15.49 1.10 -1.41
C ARG A 242 -15.59 2.47 -2.09
N GLY A 243 -15.97 3.50 -1.35
CA GLY A 243 -16.27 4.82 -1.89
C GLY A 243 -17.53 4.83 -2.78
N ASP A 244 -17.66 5.89 -3.57
CA ASP A 244 -18.84 6.16 -4.42
C ASP A 244 -18.60 5.95 -5.93
N GLY A 245 -17.39 5.52 -6.32
CA GLY A 245 -16.96 5.36 -7.71
C GLY A 245 -16.68 6.68 -8.46
N GLY A 246 -16.93 7.83 -7.83
CA GLY A 246 -16.71 9.16 -8.38
C GLY A 246 -15.37 9.76 -7.97
N GLY A 247 -15.07 10.99 -8.41
CA GLY A 247 -13.99 11.83 -7.88
C GLY A 247 -12.54 11.38 -8.12
N GLN A 248 -11.61 12.33 -8.01
CA GLN A 248 -10.18 12.07 -7.98
C GLN A 248 -9.74 11.68 -6.57
N ARG A 249 -8.90 10.65 -6.47
CA ARG A 249 -8.40 10.15 -5.18
C ARG A 249 -7.37 11.11 -4.58
N LYS A 250 -7.50 11.37 -3.28
CA LYS A 250 -6.56 12.15 -2.46
C LYS A 250 -5.58 11.23 -1.74
N THR A 251 -4.42 11.75 -1.35
CA THR A 251 -3.38 10.97 -0.65
C THR A 251 -3.85 10.36 0.67
N SER A 252 -4.78 11.01 1.38
CA SER A 252 -5.38 10.53 2.64
C SER A 252 -6.55 9.56 2.45
N ASP A 253 -7.02 9.35 1.22
CA ASP A 253 -8.16 8.45 0.95
C ASP A 253 -7.76 6.98 1.19
N ARG A 254 -8.71 6.21 1.72
CA ARG A 254 -8.61 4.74 1.90
C ARG A 254 -9.58 3.99 0.99
N ILE A 255 -9.82 4.54 -0.20
CA ILE A 255 -10.85 4.04 -1.12
C ILE A 255 -10.23 3.02 -2.07
N TYR A 256 -10.77 1.81 -2.04
CA TYR A 256 -10.40 0.68 -2.89
C TYR A 256 -11.48 0.52 -3.96
N ASP A 257 -11.11 0.82 -5.21
CA ASP A 257 -11.98 0.68 -6.37
C ASP A 257 -11.16 0.27 -7.59
N TYR A 258 -11.84 -0.17 -8.65
CA TYR A 258 -11.23 -0.77 -9.82
C TYR A 258 -11.25 0.16 -11.02
N ASP A 259 -10.19 0.10 -11.81
CA ASP A 259 -10.15 0.70 -13.13
C ASP A 259 -9.23 -0.12 -14.06
N THR A 260 -9.26 0.20 -15.34
CA THR A 260 -8.43 -0.39 -16.40
C THR A 260 -7.06 0.27 -16.46
N TYR A 261 -6.10 -0.36 -17.13
CA TYR A 261 -4.81 0.27 -17.43
C TYR A 261 -4.97 1.18 -18.65
N ASN A 262 -5.59 2.32 -18.43
CA ASN A 262 -5.73 3.43 -19.37
C ASN A 262 -4.82 4.62 -19.01
N ASP A 263 -3.88 4.43 -18.09
CA ASP A 263 -3.02 5.47 -17.52
C ASP A 263 -1.51 5.26 -17.82
N ILE A 264 -1.20 4.35 -18.74
CA ILE A 264 0.16 4.04 -19.18
C ILE A 264 0.63 5.03 -20.25
N GLY A 265 -0.24 5.34 -21.22
CA GLY A 265 0.07 6.23 -22.33
C GLY A 265 0.14 7.70 -21.94
N ASP A 266 0.71 8.52 -22.82
CA ASP A 266 0.77 9.98 -22.69
C ASP A 266 0.42 10.69 -24.02
N PRO A 267 -0.80 10.48 -24.55
CA PRO A 267 -1.19 10.98 -25.87
C PRO A 267 -1.21 12.51 -25.97
N ASP A 268 -1.48 13.22 -24.86
CA ASP A 268 -1.47 14.69 -24.82
C ASP A 268 -0.08 15.25 -25.14
N SER A 269 0.98 14.57 -24.69
CA SER A 269 2.38 14.94 -24.95
C SER A 269 2.80 14.63 -26.39
N SER A 270 2.54 13.42 -26.88
CA SER A 270 2.83 13.00 -28.26
C SER A 270 1.98 11.81 -28.68
N ASP A 271 1.59 11.76 -29.95
CA ASP A 271 0.80 10.67 -30.51
C ASP A 271 1.57 9.33 -30.46
N ASP A 272 2.91 9.38 -30.52
CA ASP A 272 3.79 8.19 -30.38
C ASP A 272 3.76 7.59 -28.97
N LEU A 273 3.28 8.36 -27.98
CA LEU A 273 3.14 7.92 -26.59
C LEU A 273 1.73 7.40 -26.28
N ALA A 274 0.81 7.40 -27.25
CA ALA A 274 -0.50 6.77 -27.11
C ALA A 274 -0.35 5.26 -26.92
N ARG A 275 -1.13 4.68 -26.00
CA ARG A 275 -1.12 3.24 -25.70
C ARG A 275 -2.56 2.72 -25.63
N PRO A 276 -2.83 1.49 -26.10
CA PRO A 276 -4.17 0.92 -25.99
C PRO A 276 -4.54 0.69 -24.51
N VAL A 277 -5.83 0.82 -24.20
CA VAL A 277 -6.37 0.51 -22.87
C VAL A 277 -6.34 -0.99 -22.63
N LEU A 278 -5.74 -1.42 -21.52
CA LEU A 278 -5.71 -2.83 -21.10
C LEU A 278 -6.73 -3.09 -19.98
N GLY A 279 -7.53 -4.14 -20.12
CA GLY A 279 -8.63 -4.51 -19.22
C GLY A 279 -10.00 -4.49 -19.90
N GLY A 280 -10.09 -4.09 -21.17
CA GLY A 280 -11.31 -4.14 -21.97
C GLY A 280 -11.60 -5.53 -22.55
N LYS A 281 -12.58 -5.58 -23.46
CA LYS A 281 -12.92 -6.81 -24.20
C LYS A 281 -11.85 -7.19 -25.21
N ASP A 282 -11.29 -6.19 -25.89
CA ASP A 282 -10.30 -6.38 -26.97
C ASP A 282 -8.90 -6.67 -26.42
N HIS A 283 -8.59 -6.12 -25.25
CA HIS A 283 -7.34 -6.37 -24.52
C HIS A 283 -7.64 -6.80 -23.08
N PRO A 284 -8.04 -8.07 -22.84
CA PRO A 284 -8.32 -8.55 -21.48
C PRO A 284 -7.09 -8.44 -20.59
N TYR A 285 -7.25 -7.85 -19.41
CA TYR A 285 -6.18 -7.65 -18.44
C TYR A 285 -6.77 -7.50 -17.03
N PRO A 286 -6.02 -7.85 -15.96
CA PRO A 286 -6.42 -7.53 -14.59
C PRO A 286 -6.77 -6.06 -14.40
N ARG A 287 -7.65 -5.77 -13.45
CA ARG A 287 -7.92 -4.40 -13.02
C ARG A 287 -6.80 -3.89 -12.12
N ARG A 288 -6.67 -2.56 -12.07
CA ARG A 288 -5.79 -1.84 -11.14
C ARG A 288 -6.61 -1.00 -10.17
N CYS A 289 -5.94 -0.41 -9.18
CA CYS A 289 -6.55 0.53 -8.26
C CYS A 289 -6.96 1.82 -8.99
N ARG A 290 -8.23 2.20 -8.88
CA ARG A 290 -8.77 3.43 -9.46
C ARG A 290 -8.12 4.66 -8.83
N THR A 291 -7.71 5.61 -9.66
CA THR A 291 -7.06 6.86 -9.26
C THR A 291 -7.94 8.07 -9.55
N GLY A 292 -8.78 7.99 -10.59
CA GLY A 292 -9.81 8.99 -10.90
C GLY A 292 -9.25 10.35 -11.30
N ARG A 293 -8.02 10.43 -11.83
CA ARG A 293 -7.48 11.66 -12.41
C ARG A 293 -8.29 12.05 -13.66
N PRO A 294 -8.18 13.31 -14.11
CA PRO A 294 -8.83 13.74 -15.34
C PRO A 294 -8.42 12.88 -16.54
N ARG A 295 -9.30 12.83 -17.54
CA ARG A 295 -9.04 12.18 -18.83
C ARG A 295 -8.11 13.03 -19.69
N SER A 296 -7.37 12.40 -20.58
CA SER A 296 -6.57 13.09 -21.59
C SER A 296 -7.45 13.93 -22.51
N GLU A 297 -6.90 15.05 -22.98
CA GLU A 297 -7.59 15.95 -23.92
C GLU A 297 -7.65 15.33 -25.33
N LYS A 298 -6.57 14.68 -25.78
CA LYS A 298 -6.51 14.01 -27.09
C LYS A 298 -7.19 12.65 -27.13
N ASP A 299 -7.15 11.88 -26.04
CA ASP A 299 -7.79 10.57 -25.93
C ASP A 299 -8.64 10.47 -24.65
N PRO A 300 -9.96 10.71 -24.75
CA PRO A 300 -10.88 10.63 -23.60
C PRO A 300 -11.03 9.24 -22.97
N LEU A 301 -10.47 8.18 -23.56
CA LEU A 301 -10.42 6.84 -22.95
C LEU A 301 -9.19 6.68 -22.05
N SER A 302 -8.17 7.51 -22.23
CA SER A 302 -6.95 7.53 -21.43
C SER A 302 -7.05 8.48 -20.23
N GLU A 303 -6.46 8.08 -19.11
CA GLU A 303 -6.32 8.92 -17.92
C GLU A 303 -4.99 9.68 -17.98
N GLN A 304 -5.00 10.95 -17.55
CA GLN A 304 -3.80 11.79 -17.56
C GLN A 304 -2.68 11.21 -16.68
N ARG A 305 -1.44 11.42 -17.13
CA ARG A 305 -0.22 11.06 -16.39
C ARG A 305 -0.06 11.97 -15.17
N SER A 306 0.58 11.42 -14.14
CA SER A 306 0.94 12.16 -12.92
C SER A 306 2.32 11.73 -12.44
N GLY A 307 3.04 12.64 -11.79
CA GLY A 307 4.31 12.35 -11.11
C GLY A 307 4.15 11.51 -9.84
N SER A 308 2.92 11.38 -9.33
CA SER A 308 2.54 10.49 -8.23
C SER A 308 1.26 9.72 -8.58
N VAL A 309 1.27 8.42 -8.31
CA VAL A 309 0.11 7.54 -8.53
C VAL A 309 -0.50 7.23 -7.19
N TYR A 310 -1.80 7.49 -7.05
CA TYR A 310 -2.53 7.20 -5.83
C TYR A 310 -2.58 5.70 -5.55
N VAL A 311 -2.41 5.36 -4.28
CA VAL A 311 -2.82 4.09 -3.66
C VAL A 311 -3.50 4.44 -2.34
N PRO A 312 -4.41 3.60 -1.82
CA PRO A 312 -5.02 3.81 -0.51
C PRO A 312 -3.98 4.11 0.57
N ARG A 313 -4.26 5.05 1.47
CA ARG A 313 -3.27 5.65 2.36
C ARG A 313 -2.41 4.65 3.13
N ASP A 314 -3.01 3.55 3.56
CA ASP A 314 -2.36 2.48 4.32
C ASP A 314 -1.52 1.52 3.44
N GLU A 315 -1.73 1.51 2.12
CA GLU A 315 -0.94 0.76 1.13
C GLU A 315 0.27 1.55 0.62
N ALA A 316 0.28 2.88 0.82
CA ALA A 316 1.38 3.73 0.42
C ALA A 316 2.65 3.35 1.21
N PHE A 317 3.81 3.43 0.55
CA PHE A 317 5.08 3.22 1.23
C PHE A 317 5.24 4.19 2.40
N SER A 318 5.83 3.70 3.50
CA SER A 318 6.35 4.59 4.53
C SER A 318 7.44 5.49 3.93
N GLU A 319 7.64 6.68 4.50
CA GLU A 319 8.63 7.65 4.02
C GLU A 319 10.02 7.02 3.82
N VAL A 320 10.47 6.20 4.77
CA VAL A 320 11.76 5.48 4.70
C VAL A 320 11.83 4.51 3.52
N LYS A 321 10.74 3.77 3.27
CA LYS A 321 10.66 2.87 2.10
C LYS A 321 10.59 3.66 0.81
N LEU A 322 9.84 4.77 0.78
CA LEU A 322 9.72 5.63 -0.39
C LEU A 322 11.08 6.22 -0.79
N LEU A 323 11.88 6.71 0.15
CA LEU A 323 13.24 7.17 -0.12
C LEU A 323 14.10 6.05 -0.73
N THR A 324 13.94 4.83 -0.21
CA THR A 324 14.67 3.66 -0.70
C THR A 324 14.17 3.16 -2.06
N PHE A 325 12.95 3.47 -2.49
CA PHE A 325 12.35 2.90 -3.72
C PHE A 325 11.85 3.96 -4.71
N SER A 326 12.15 5.24 -4.48
CA SER A 326 11.57 6.30 -5.32
C SER A 326 11.98 6.11 -6.78
N THR A 327 10.98 6.04 -7.66
CA THR A 327 11.18 5.93 -9.11
C THR A 327 11.98 7.09 -9.66
N LYS A 328 11.92 8.26 -9.02
CA LYS A 328 12.78 9.41 -9.30
C LYS A 328 14.25 9.11 -9.04
N ALA A 329 14.59 8.49 -7.90
CA ALA A 329 15.98 8.09 -7.63
C ALA A 329 16.47 7.07 -8.67
N LEU A 330 15.70 6.02 -8.95
CA LEU A 330 16.06 5.03 -9.98
C LEU A 330 16.22 5.67 -11.37
N ARG A 331 15.28 6.55 -11.74
CA ARG A 331 15.31 7.30 -13.00
C ARG A 331 16.50 8.25 -13.06
N SER A 332 16.85 8.92 -11.97
CA SER A 332 18.02 9.79 -11.89
C SER A 332 19.32 9.01 -12.01
N VAL A 333 19.42 7.82 -11.41
CA VAL A 333 20.58 6.93 -11.60
C VAL A 333 20.70 6.52 -13.07
N LEU A 334 19.60 6.08 -13.70
CA LEU A 334 19.60 5.75 -15.12
C LEU A 334 19.99 6.97 -15.99
N HIS A 335 19.40 8.14 -15.75
CA HIS A 335 19.73 9.36 -16.49
C HIS A 335 21.14 9.89 -16.20
N ALA A 336 21.73 9.63 -15.04
CA ALA A 336 23.11 10.01 -14.74
C ALA A 336 24.12 9.08 -15.43
N LEU A 337 23.74 7.82 -15.68
CA LEU A 337 24.54 6.85 -16.43
C LEU A 337 24.46 7.08 -17.94
N VAL A 338 23.34 7.61 -18.45
CA VAL A 338 23.12 7.92 -19.87
C VAL A 338 24.33 8.67 -20.49
N PRO A 339 24.80 9.83 -19.97
CA PRO A 339 25.93 10.54 -20.55
C PRO A 339 27.28 9.81 -20.41
N SER A 340 27.46 8.95 -19.41
CA SER A 340 28.67 8.10 -19.30
C SER A 340 28.73 7.00 -20.35
N ILE A 341 27.60 6.74 -21.01
CA ILE A 341 27.45 5.84 -22.15
C ILE A 341 27.14 6.69 -23.41
N GLU A 342 27.72 7.90 -23.49
CA GLU A 342 27.53 8.88 -24.58
C GLU A 342 27.61 8.22 -25.97
N THR A 343 28.53 7.28 -26.14
CA THR A 343 28.74 6.49 -27.37
C THR A 343 27.59 5.54 -27.71
N ALA A 344 26.92 4.90 -26.74
CA ALA A 344 25.79 4.01 -27.02
C ALA A 344 24.45 4.74 -27.18
N LEU A 345 24.39 6.04 -26.82
CA LEU A 345 23.23 6.88 -27.11
C LEU A 345 23.32 7.53 -28.48
N LEU A 346 24.54 7.84 -28.94
CA LEU A 346 24.79 8.39 -30.28
C LEU A 346 24.59 7.33 -31.36
N ASP A 347 24.78 6.06 -31.04
CA ASP A 347 24.50 4.93 -31.90
C ASP A 347 23.75 3.83 -31.13
N PRO A 348 22.41 3.74 -31.26
CA PRO A 348 21.60 2.74 -30.57
C PRO A 348 21.88 1.29 -31.03
N ASP A 349 22.61 1.10 -32.13
CA ASP A 349 23.08 -0.20 -32.60
C ASP A 349 24.44 -0.59 -31.99
N LEU A 350 25.07 0.30 -31.22
CA LEU A 350 26.35 0.07 -30.55
C LEU A 350 26.16 -0.77 -29.28
N GLY A 351 26.20 -2.09 -29.46
CA GLY A 351 26.21 -3.05 -28.35
C GLY A 351 27.52 -3.04 -27.56
N PHE A 352 27.56 -3.79 -26.45
CA PHE A 352 28.82 -4.05 -25.73
C PHE A 352 29.83 -4.72 -26.68
N PRO A 353 31.09 -4.23 -26.73
CA PRO A 353 32.09 -4.77 -27.66
C PRO A 353 32.50 -6.21 -27.31
N TYR A 354 32.39 -6.60 -26.04
CA TYR A 354 32.73 -7.93 -25.52
C TYR A 354 32.13 -8.15 -24.12
N PHE A 355 32.03 -9.40 -23.67
CA PHE A 355 31.44 -9.74 -22.36
C PHE A 355 32.14 -9.09 -21.17
N THR A 356 33.47 -8.91 -21.22
CA THR A 356 34.21 -8.27 -20.12
C THR A 356 33.85 -6.79 -19.94
N ALA A 357 33.27 -6.12 -20.95
CA ALA A 357 32.73 -4.77 -20.82
C ALA A 357 31.40 -4.75 -20.04
N ILE A 358 30.72 -5.90 -19.94
CA ILE A 358 29.57 -6.08 -19.03
C ILE A 358 30.08 -6.36 -17.62
N ASP A 359 31.12 -7.20 -17.49
CA ASP A 359 31.74 -7.52 -16.20
C ASP A 359 32.36 -6.30 -15.52
N SER A 360 32.92 -5.36 -16.30
CA SER A 360 33.49 -4.12 -15.79
C SER A 360 32.46 -3.22 -15.10
N LEU A 361 31.16 -3.32 -15.42
CA LEU A 361 30.10 -2.59 -14.72
C LEU A 361 30.02 -2.95 -13.22
N PHE A 362 30.43 -4.17 -12.87
CA PHE A 362 30.41 -4.70 -11.50
C PHE A 362 31.79 -4.68 -10.82
N ASN A 363 32.88 -4.73 -11.60
CA ASN A 363 34.24 -4.85 -11.07
C ASN A 363 35.01 -3.52 -11.07
N GLU A 364 34.85 -2.70 -12.10
CA GLU A 364 35.59 -1.45 -12.31
C GLU A 364 34.69 -0.21 -12.17
N GLY A 365 33.40 -0.36 -12.46
CA GLY A 365 32.39 0.70 -12.40
C GLY A 365 32.37 1.60 -13.63
N VAL A 366 31.43 2.55 -13.63
CA VAL A 366 31.24 3.53 -14.71
C VAL A 366 31.57 4.92 -14.18
N THR A 367 32.44 5.64 -14.89
CA THR A 367 32.81 7.01 -14.53
C THR A 367 31.62 7.93 -14.71
N LEU A 368 31.25 8.66 -13.66
CA LEU A 368 30.18 9.63 -13.74
C LEU A 368 30.63 10.90 -14.47
N PRO A 369 29.74 11.55 -15.24
CA PRO A 369 30.07 12.81 -15.88
C PRO A 369 30.28 13.86 -14.78
N LYS A 370 31.46 14.49 -14.75
CA LYS A 370 31.66 15.69 -13.92
C LYS A 370 30.75 16.78 -14.47
N VAL A 371 29.72 17.17 -13.73
CA VAL A 371 28.82 18.25 -14.13
C VAL A 371 29.65 19.53 -14.29
N LYS A 372 29.94 19.91 -15.53
CA LYS A 372 30.64 21.14 -15.88
C LYS A 372 29.65 22.29 -15.91
N THR A 373 29.41 22.97 -14.79
CA THR A 373 29.01 24.38 -14.84
C THR A 373 29.29 25.05 -13.53
N GLY A 374 30.03 26.16 -13.58
CA GLY A 374 30.22 27.05 -12.46
C GLY A 374 28.90 27.70 -12.08
N GLU A 375 28.26 27.17 -11.05
CA GLU A 375 27.35 27.89 -10.17
C GLU A 375 27.26 27.09 -8.88
N ALA A 376 27.58 27.74 -7.77
CA ALA A 376 27.68 27.13 -6.46
C ALA A 376 26.36 26.49 -6.04
N LYS A 377 26.38 25.16 -5.84
CA LYS A 377 25.73 24.35 -4.78
C LYS A 377 25.44 22.94 -5.32
N THR A 378 26.48 22.12 -5.52
CA THR A 378 26.28 20.74 -6.02
C THR A 378 26.90 19.71 -5.09
N GLY A 379 26.32 19.62 -3.89
CA GLY A 379 26.50 18.47 -2.99
C GLY A 379 25.28 17.54 -2.96
N GLY A 380 24.40 17.57 -3.97
CA GLY A 380 23.03 17.07 -3.83
C GLY A 380 22.57 15.91 -4.71
N PHE A 381 23.26 15.56 -5.80
CA PHE A 381 22.78 14.51 -6.72
C PHE A 381 23.20 13.10 -6.30
N PHE A 382 24.41 12.94 -5.78
CA PHE A 382 25.02 11.63 -5.50
C PHE A 382 24.50 10.99 -4.19
N GLN A 383 24.04 11.80 -3.23
CA GLN A 383 23.44 11.34 -1.98
C GLN A 383 22.04 10.71 -2.17
N THR A 384 21.45 10.84 -3.37
CA THR A 384 20.14 10.28 -3.69
C THR A 384 20.22 8.91 -4.39
N ILE A 385 21.43 8.41 -4.66
CA ILE A 385 21.64 7.12 -5.32
C ILE A 385 21.35 6.00 -4.31
N LEU A 386 20.49 5.05 -4.69
CA LEU A 386 20.13 3.90 -3.85
C LEU A 386 21.38 3.04 -3.57
N PRO A 387 21.84 2.94 -2.32
CA PRO A 387 23.03 2.15 -1.98
C PRO A 387 22.85 0.64 -2.20
N ARG A 388 21.61 0.18 -2.43
CA ARG A 388 21.27 -1.23 -2.71
C ARG A 388 21.44 -1.64 -4.17
N LEU A 389 21.57 -0.70 -5.10
CA LEU A 389 21.71 -1.02 -6.52
C LEU A 389 23.09 -0.62 -7.04
N VAL A 390 23.64 0.47 -6.51
CA VAL A 390 24.90 1.03 -6.97
C VAL A 390 25.65 1.61 -5.76
N LYS A 391 26.94 1.31 -5.68
CA LYS A 391 27.87 1.92 -4.74
C LYS A 391 28.60 3.06 -5.45
N THR A 392 28.66 4.22 -4.82
CA THR A 392 29.52 5.32 -5.28
C THR A 392 30.88 5.17 -4.61
N ILE A 393 31.93 5.07 -5.41
CA ILE A 393 33.32 4.95 -4.93
C ILE A 393 34.11 6.13 -5.49
N THR A 394 34.92 6.76 -4.65
CA THR A 394 35.86 7.80 -5.06
C THR A 394 37.23 7.16 -5.27
N GLU A 395 37.70 7.10 -6.51
CA GLU A 395 39.03 6.58 -6.85
C GLU A 395 39.75 7.59 -7.75
N GLY A 396 40.98 7.98 -7.36
CA GLY A 396 41.82 8.87 -8.17
C GLY A 396 41.30 10.30 -8.41
N GLY A 397 40.27 10.75 -7.68
CA GLY A 397 39.62 12.06 -7.87
C GLY A 397 38.44 12.06 -8.84
N ASP A 398 38.07 10.89 -9.35
CA ASP A 398 36.86 10.64 -10.12
C ASP A 398 35.87 9.82 -9.29
N GLU A 399 34.57 10.09 -9.47
CA GLU A 399 33.48 9.36 -8.83
C GLU A 399 33.00 8.24 -9.77
N LEU A 400 33.09 6.99 -9.30
CA LEU A 400 32.70 5.78 -10.01
C LEU A 400 31.38 5.24 -9.46
N LEU A 401 30.50 4.80 -10.36
CA LEU A 401 29.32 4.01 -10.02
C LEU A 401 29.60 2.52 -10.24
N LEU A 402 29.57 1.75 -9.16
CA LEU A 402 29.79 0.31 -9.19
C LEU A 402 28.46 -0.42 -8.91
N PHE A 403 28.01 -1.25 -9.84
CA PHE A 403 26.86 -2.10 -9.60
C PHE A 403 27.20 -3.20 -8.59
N GLU A 404 26.22 -3.64 -7.80
CA GLU A 404 26.41 -4.85 -6.99
C GLU A 404 26.58 -6.07 -7.89
N THR A 405 27.63 -6.86 -7.65
CA THR A 405 27.92 -8.08 -8.41
C THR A 405 26.75 -9.06 -8.29
N PRO A 406 26.12 -9.47 -9.41
CA PRO A 406 25.04 -10.44 -9.38
C PRO A 406 25.52 -11.77 -8.82
N GLU A 407 24.71 -12.45 -8.01
CA GLU A 407 25.05 -13.74 -7.40
C GLU A 407 25.42 -14.83 -8.46
N ILE A 408 24.88 -14.70 -9.68
CA ILE A 408 25.22 -15.60 -10.79
C ILE A 408 26.66 -15.42 -11.31
N VAL A 409 27.22 -14.22 -11.17
CA VAL A 409 28.59 -13.87 -11.59
C VAL A 409 29.59 -14.21 -10.48
N ASP A 410 29.18 -14.07 -9.22
CA ASP A 410 30.02 -14.37 -8.04
C ASP A 410 30.27 -15.89 -7.82
N ARG A 411 29.41 -16.74 -8.42
CA ARG A 411 29.66 -18.19 -8.46
C ARG A 411 30.75 -18.50 -9.49
N THR A 412 31.99 -18.55 -9.02
CA THR A 412 33.09 -19.17 -9.76
C THR A 412 32.62 -20.55 -10.27
N PRO A 413 32.74 -20.85 -11.58
CA PRO A 413 32.50 -22.21 -12.05
C PRO A 413 33.45 -23.14 -11.28
N PRO A 414 32.98 -24.29 -10.75
CA PRO A 414 33.84 -25.21 -10.04
C PRO A 414 35.02 -25.52 -10.94
N SER A 415 36.22 -25.26 -10.42
CA SER A 415 37.49 -25.48 -11.09
C SER A 415 37.43 -26.78 -11.88
N LEU A 416 37.55 -26.70 -13.20
CA LEU A 416 38.01 -27.84 -13.98
C LEU A 416 39.45 -28.10 -13.52
N SER A 417 39.58 -28.92 -12.49
CA SER A 417 40.85 -29.54 -12.12
C SER A 417 41.37 -30.22 -13.39
N PRO A 418 42.59 -29.92 -13.87
CA PRO A 418 43.17 -30.72 -14.92
C PRO A 418 43.36 -32.12 -14.33
N CYS A 419 42.67 -33.11 -14.88
CA CYS A 419 43.04 -34.50 -14.64
C CYS A 419 44.45 -34.68 -15.23
N VAL A 420 45.44 -34.83 -14.33
CA VAL A 420 46.76 -35.37 -14.66
C VAL A 420 46.66 -36.89 -14.67
#